data_AF-A0A6N6SRK1-F1
#
_entry.id   AF-A0A6N6SRK1-F1
#
_cell.length_a   1.000
_cell.length_b   1.000
_cell.length_c   1.000
_cell.angle_alpha   90.00
_cell.angle_beta   90.00
_cell.angle_gamma   90.00
#
_symmetry.space_group_name_H-M   'P 1'
#
loop_
_entity.id
_entity.type
_entity.pdbx_description
1 polymer ?
#
loop_
_entity_poly.entity_id
_entity_poly.type
_entity_poly.pdbx_seq_one_letter_code
_entity_poly.pdbx_strand_id
1 'polypeptide(L)'
;MAAAVLTGIHQPVRRLKEDGRFFACTDFRRAGSKDEYYDIDFWLDEESGKISVGGVRVHKVPVLEDGSFIQMPRYSFDPKTFDVVP
;
A
#
# COMPACT_ATOMS: atom_id res chain seq x y z
N MET A 1 -5.28 -12.42 -18.32
CA MET A 1 -4.64 -11.39 -17.48
C MET A 1 -3.88 -12.08 -16.37
N ALA A 2 -2.68 -11.62 -16.00
CA ALA A 2 -2.04 -12.10 -14.78
C ALA A 2 -2.80 -11.52 -13.59
N ALA A 3 -3.30 -12.37 -12.71
CA ALA A 3 -3.92 -11.94 -11.46
C ALA A 3 -2.81 -11.47 -10.48
N ALA A 4 -3.12 -10.50 -9.62
CA ALA A 4 -2.29 -10.19 -8.47
C ALA A 4 -2.84 -10.90 -7.22
N VAL A 5 -1.96 -11.27 -6.30
CA VAL A 5 -2.33 -11.84 -5.00
C VAL A 5 -1.93 -10.86 -3.90
N LEU A 6 -2.83 -10.57 -2.96
CA LEU A 6 -2.48 -9.84 -1.75
C LEU A 6 -1.56 -10.73 -0.90
N THR A 7 -0.39 -10.24 -0.54
CA THR A 7 0.59 -10.97 0.28
C THR A 7 0.72 -10.42 1.69
N GLY A 8 0.36 -9.16 1.92
CA GLY A 8 0.42 -8.57 3.25
C GLY A 8 -0.09 -7.14 3.32
N ILE A 9 -0.33 -6.70 4.56
CA ILE A 9 -0.60 -5.32 4.92
C ILE A 9 0.47 -4.93 5.94
N HIS A 10 1.22 -3.85 5.67
CA HIS A 10 2.26 -3.38 6.59
C HIS A 10 1.61 -2.89 7.88
N GLN A 11 2.24 -3.23 9.00
CA GLN A 11 1.80 -2.81 10.32
C GLN A 11 2.74 -1.72 10.88
N PRO A 12 2.20 -0.74 11.62
CA PRO A 12 0.77 -0.57 11.93
C PRO A 12 -0.04 0.04 10.77
N VAL A 13 -1.32 -0.30 10.70
CA VAL A 13 -2.29 0.58 10.01
C VAL A 13 -2.40 1.88 10.79
N ARG A 14 -2.43 3.00 10.07
CA ARG A 14 -2.34 4.34 10.66
C ARG A 14 -3.64 5.10 10.48
N ARG A 15 -4.03 5.89 11.47
CA ARG A 15 -5.05 6.93 11.32
C ARG A 15 -4.37 8.29 11.21
N LEU A 16 -4.53 8.96 10.08
CA LEU A 16 -3.87 10.22 9.80
C LEU A 16 -4.53 11.34 10.61
N LYS A 17 -3.73 12.16 11.32
CA LYS A 17 -4.29 13.27 12.13
C LYS A 17 -4.70 14.46 11.29
N GLU A 18 -4.15 14.59 10.09
CA GLU A 18 -4.41 15.70 9.18
C GLU A 18 -5.87 15.71 8.69
N ASP A 19 -6.40 14.55 8.32
CA ASP A 19 -7.71 14.42 7.70
C ASP A 19 -8.56 13.27 8.25
N GLY A 20 -8.07 12.55 9.26
CA GLY A 20 -8.79 11.47 9.94
C GLY A 20 -8.84 10.15 9.18
N ARG A 21 -8.33 10.08 7.94
CA ARG A 21 -8.38 8.88 7.10
C ARG A 21 -7.50 7.78 7.63
N PHE A 22 -7.88 6.54 7.38
CA PHE A 22 -6.97 5.42 7.58
C PHE A 22 -6.01 5.32 6.41
N PHE A 23 -4.79 4.88 6.70
CA PHE A 23 -3.75 4.62 5.72
C PHE A 23 -3.24 3.19 5.89
N ALA A 24 -3.29 2.42 4.80
CA ALA A 24 -2.77 1.07 4.73
C ALA A 24 -1.83 0.92 3.52
N CYS A 25 -0.59 0.50 3.80
CA CYS A 25 0.41 0.12 2.81
C CYS A 25 0.32 -1.40 2.63
N THR A 26 0.12 -1.86 1.39
CA THR A 26 -0.21 -3.25 1.10
C THR A 26 0.70 -3.83 0.02
N ASP A 27 1.13 -5.07 0.22
CA ASP A 27 1.94 -5.78 -0.74
C ASP A 27 1.05 -6.69 -1.60
N PHE A 28 1.10 -6.47 -2.91
CA PHE A 28 0.59 -7.39 -3.90
C PHE A 28 1.74 -8.06 -4.63
N ARG A 29 1.55 -9.30 -5.07
CA ARG A 29 2.51 -9.98 -5.93
C ARG A 29 1.82 -10.49 -7.17
N ARG A 30 2.49 -10.42 -8.33
CA ARG A 30 1.98 -11.10 -9.53
C ARG A 30 1.83 -12.60 -9.27
N ALA A 31 0.67 -13.16 -9.58
CA ALA A 31 0.41 -14.59 -9.45
C ALA A 31 1.41 -15.40 -10.28
N GLY A 32 1.96 -16.45 -9.68
CA GLY A 32 3.00 -17.30 -10.28
C GLY A 32 4.41 -16.72 -10.21
N SER A 33 4.60 -15.48 -9.75
CA SER A 33 5.92 -14.94 -9.45
C SER A 33 6.32 -15.20 -7.99
N LYS A 34 7.64 -15.25 -7.74
CA LYS A 34 8.20 -15.26 -6.38
C LYS A 34 8.42 -13.84 -5.86
N ASP A 35 8.85 -12.91 -6.72
CA ASP A 35 9.51 -11.66 -6.32
C ASP A 35 8.96 -10.38 -6.99
N GLU A 36 7.95 -10.50 -7.88
CA GLU A 36 7.32 -9.34 -8.54
C GLU A 36 6.29 -8.66 -7.62
N TYR A 37 6.79 -7.99 -6.57
CA TYR A 37 5.97 -7.29 -5.58
C TYR A 37 5.63 -5.86 -6.01
N TYR A 38 4.41 -5.43 -5.68
CA TYR A 38 3.88 -4.10 -5.84
C TYR A 38 3.43 -3.62 -4.46
N ASP A 39 3.92 -2.45 -4.06
CA ASP A 39 3.53 -1.78 -2.84
C ASP A 39 2.46 -0.74 -3.21
N ILE A 40 1.24 -0.93 -2.70
CA ILE A 40 0.08 -0.10 -3.01
C ILE A 40 -0.48 0.49 -1.71
N ASP A 41 -0.57 1.81 -1.70
CA ASP A 41 -1.13 2.59 -0.60
C ASP A 41 -2.63 2.83 -0.82
N PHE A 42 -3.40 2.63 0.25
CA PHE A 42 -4.82 2.94 0.33
C PHE A 42 -5.07 4.01 1.40
N TRP A 43 -5.80 5.04 1.02
CA TRP A 43 -6.45 5.98 1.94
C TRP A 43 -7.92 5.60 2.03
N LEU A 44 -8.35 5.26 3.23
CA LEU A 44 -9.72 4.84 3.49
C LEU A 44 -10.45 5.93 4.28
N ASP A 45 -11.58 6.36 3.73
CA ASP A 45 -12.48 7.29 4.38
C ASP A 45 -13.43 6.51 5.28
N GLU A 46 -13.72 7.04 6.46
CA GLU A 46 -14.73 6.53 7.36
C GLU A 46 -15.82 7.59 7.55
N GLU A 47 -16.96 7.38 6.88
CA GLU A 47 -18.11 8.26 6.99
C GLU A 47 -19.30 7.49 7.57
N SER A 48 -19.84 7.97 8.69
CA SER A 48 -21.03 7.40 9.33
C SER A 48 -20.94 5.87 9.57
N GLY A 49 -19.76 5.38 9.96
CA GLY A 49 -19.50 3.96 10.23
C GLY A 49 -19.36 3.08 8.98
N LYS A 50 -19.20 3.68 7.80
CA LYS A 50 -18.89 2.97 6.55
C LYS A 50 -17.50 3.34 6.08
N ILE A 51 -16.73 2.31 5.71
CA ILE A 51 -15.42 2.49 5.11
C ILE A 51 -15.56 2.51 3.58
N SER A 52 -14.89 3.46 2.94
CA SER A 52 -14.75 3.51 1.49
C SER A 52 -13.30 3.80 1.10
N VAL A 53 -12.92 3.45 -0.13
CA VAL A 53 -11.58 3.76 -0.65
C VAL A 53 -11.60 5.16 -1.25
N GLY A 54 -11.02 6.12 -0.54
CA GLY A 54 -10.91 7.51 -0.99
C GLY A 54 -9.75 7.75 -1.93
N GLY A 55 -8.66 7.00 -1.77
CA GLY A 55 -7.48 7.14 -2.61
C GLY A 55 -6.68 5.85 -2.71
N VAL A 56 -6.09 5.63 -3.90
CA VAL A 56 -5.19 4.52 -4.18
C VAL A 56 -3.99 5.04 -4.95
N ARG A 57 -2.77 4.64 -4.55
CA ARG A 57 -1.55 4.95 -5.30
C ARG A 57 -0.58 3.78 -5.24
N VAL A 58 0.15 3.57 -6.34
CA VAL A 58 1.26 2.62 -6.38
C VAL A 58 2.50 3.29 -5.81
N HIS A 59 2.96 2.82 -4.66
CA HIS A 59 4.10 3.37 -3.93
C HIS A 59 5.41 2.80 -4.47
N LYS A 60 5.50 1.49 -4.70
CA LYS A 60 6.66 0.83 -5.34
C LYS A 60 6.22 -0.15 -6.39
N VAL A 61 7.02 -0.27 -7.46
CA VAL A 61 6.85 -1.28 -8.50
C VAL A 61 8.05 -2.21 -8.55
N PRO A 62 7.88 -3.46 -9.00
CA PRO A 62 9.00 -4.32 -9.29
C PRO A 62 9.63 -3.92 -10.63
N VAL A 63 10.96 -3.77 -10.66
CA VAL A 63 11.75 -3.57 -11.89
C VAL A 63 12.76 -4.69 -11.97
N LEU A 64 12.85 -5.36 -13.12
CA LEU A 64 13.84 -6.42 -13.35
C LEU A 64 15.18 -5.77 -13.68
N GLU A 65 16.14 -5.87 -12.78
CA GLU A 65 17.51 -5.40 -12.96
C GLU A 65 18.47 -6.54 -12.62
N ASP A 66 19.45 -6.80 -13.49
CA ASP A 66 20.47 -7.83 -13.31
C ASP A 66 19.93 -9.22 -12.91
N GLY A 67 18.77 -9.58 -13.47
CA GLY A 67 18.13 -10.89 -13.24
C GLY A 67 17.36 -11.00 -11.92
N SER A 68 17.24 -9.92 -11.15
CA SER A 68 16.46 -9.86 -9.90
C SER A 68 15.44 -8.72 -9.92
N PHE A 69 14.31 -8.89 -9.22
CA PHE A 69 13.35 -7.80 -9.07
C PHE A 69 13.75 -6.89 -7.91
N ILE A 70 13.94 -5.61 -8.21
CA ILE A 70 14.11 -4.55 -7.21
C ILE A 70 12.82 -3.75 -7.05
N GLN A 71 12.63 -3.15 -5.88
CA GLN A 71 11.48 -2.29 -5.59
C GLN A 71 11.83 -0.84 -5.92
N MET A 72 11.21 -0.29 -6.96
CA MET A 72 11.41 1.09 -7.42
C MET A 72 10.30 2.00 -6.87
N PRO A 73 10.60 2.95 -5.97
CA PRO A 73 9.63 3.91 -5.47
C PRO A 73 9.10 4.81 -6.58
N ARG A 74 7.80 5.12 -6.55
CA ARG A 74 7.14 6.07 -7.45
C ARG A 74 6.94 7.44 -6.82
N TYR A 75 6.86 7.49 -5.49
CA TYR A 75 6.83 8.69 -4.68
C TYR A 75 7.30 8.36 -3.26
N SER A 76 7.43 9.38 -2.44
CA SER A 76 7.65 9.23 -1.00
C SER A 76 6.42 9.75 -0.26
N PHE A 77 5.95 8.98 0.71
CA PHE A 77 4.90 9.41 1.62
C PHE A 77 5.28 9.07 3.05
N ASP A 78 5.43 10.12 3.84
CA ASP A 78 5.72 10.05 5.26
C ASP A 78 4.68 10.88 6.01
N PRO A 79 3.66 10.26 6.63
CA PRO A 79 2.66 10.99 7.37
C PRO A 79 3.31 11.59 8.62
N LYS A 80 3.38 12.93 8.69
CA LYS A 80 4.02 13.65 9.80
C LYS A 80 3.41 13.34 11.17
N THR A 81 2.10 13.06 11.20
CA THR A 81 1.35 12.78 12.44
C THR A 81 0.26 11.75 12.19
N PHE A 82 0.26 10.69 13.00
CA PHE A 82 -0.73 9.62 12.95
C PHE A 82 -0.95 9.00 14.33
N ASP A 83 -2.09 8.34 14.50
CA ASP A 83 -2.32 7.39 15.58
C ASP A 83 -2.18 5.96 15.04
N VAL A 84 -1.69 5.06 15.88
CA VAL A 84 -1.64 3.62 15.58
C VAL A 84 -3.03 3.03 15.83
N VAL A 85 -3.54 2.30 14.83
CA VAL A 85 -4.80 1.57 14.97
C VAL A 85 -4.49 0.18 15.55
N PRO A 86 -5.19 -0.24 16.61
CA PRO A 86 -5.02 -1.57 17.21
C PRO A 86 -5.32 -2.74 16.26
#